data_AF-A0A353U8G8-F1
#
_entry.id   AF-A0A353U8G8-F1
#
_cell.length_a   1.000
_cell.length_b   1.000
_cell.length_c   1.000
_cell.angle_alpha   90.00
_cell.angle_beta   90.00
_cell.angle_gamma   90.00
#
_symmetry.space_group_name_H-M   'P 1'
#
loop_
_entity.id
_entity.type
_entity.pdbx_description
1 polymer ?
#
loop_
_entity_poly.entity_id
_entity_poly.type
_entity_poly.pdbx_seq_one_letter_code
_entity_poly.pdbx_strand_id
1 'polypeptide(L)' 'MSDSSSEREQALEARLVELEMRVSFQEHALAELSDALADARMQGSRNADVLRVLLEDLGKVRNALHSSDPASEPPPPHY' A
#
# COMPACT_ATOMS: atom_id res chain seq x y z
N MET A 1 57.86 7.26 -11.92
CA MET A 1 56.87 7.97 -11.08
C MET A 1 55.67 8.46 -11.87
N SER A 2 55.79 8.81 -13.16
CA SER A 2 54.64 9.22 -13.99
C SER A 2 53.69 8.05 -14.37
N ASP A 3 54.24 6.85 -14.58
CA ASP A 3 53.46 5.68 -15.02
C ASP A 3 52.42 5.21 -13.98
N SER A 4 52.81 5.17 -12.71
CA SER A 4 51.93 4.76 -11.60
C SER A 4 50.78 5.75 -11.34
N SER A 5 50.92 7.00 -11.78
CA SER A 5 49.84 7.99 -11.67
C SER A 5 48.76 7.74 -12.73
N SER A 6 49.17 7.39 -13.95
CA SER A 6 48.27 7.08 -15.07
C SER A 6 47.47 5.80 -14.81
N GLU A 7 48.11 4.74 -14.31
CA GLU A 7 47.43 3.48 -13.95
C GLU A 7 46.38 3.69 -12.84
N ARG A 8 46.70 4.54 -11.86
CA ARG A 8 45.76 4.89 -10.79
C ARG A 8 44.57 5.68 -11.32
N GLU A 9 44.78 6.60 -12.24
CA GLU A 9 43.72 7.39 -12.87
C GLU A 9 42.77 6.51 -13.68
N GLN A 10 43.32 5.58 -14.49
CA GLN A 10 42.54 4.59 -15.23
C GLN A 10 41.71 3.67 -14.31
N ALA A 11 42.30 3.22 -13.19
CA ALA A 11 41.58 2.40 -12.22
C ALA A 11 40.43 3.16 -11.54
N LEU A 12 40.60 4.46 -11.28
CA LEU A 12 39.54 5.30 -10.74
C LEU A 12 38.43 5.55 -11.76
N GLU A 13 38.79 5.82 -13.02
CA GLU A 13 37.82 5.99 -14.11
C GLU A 13 36.97 4.74 -14.31
N ALA A 14 37.61 3.55 -14.36
CA ALA A 14 36.89 2.28 -14.48
C ALA A 14 35.90 2.07 -13.32
N ARG A 15 36.30 2.43 -12.09
CA ARG A 15 35.43 2.33 -10.92
C ARG A 15 34.30 3.35 -10.93
N LEU A 16 34.54 4.56 -11.45
CA LEU A 16 33.49 5.57 -11.62
C LEU A 16 32.44 5.10 -12.62
N VAL A 17 32.85 4.54 -13.75
CA VAL A 17 31.94 3.98 -14.75
C VAL A 17 31.10 2.84 -14.16
N GLU A 18 31.70 1.94 -13.39
CA GLU A 18 30.95 0.87 -12.70
C GLU A 18 29.94 1.43 -11.71
N LEU A 19 30.34 2.43 -10.91
CA LEU A 19 29.45 3.05 -9.94
C LEU A 19 28.32 3.82 -10.62
N GLU A 20 28.57 4.54 -11.71
CA GLU A 20 27.56 5.25 -12.48
C GLU A 20 26.53 4.29 -13.09
N MET A 21 27.00 3.17 -13.65
CA MET A 21 26.12 2.10 -14.12
C MET A 21 25.25 1.57 -12.96
N ARG A 22 25.86 1.23 -11.83
CA ARG A 22 25.14 0.70 -10.65
C ARG A 22 24.14 1.70 -10.08
N VAL A 23 24.45 3.01 -10.08
CA VAL A 23 23.53 4.06 -9.64
C VAL A 23 22.36 4.15 -10.62
N SER A 24 22.61 4.14 -11.93
CA SER A 24 21.55 4.18 -12.95
C SER A 24 20.55 3.03 -12.79
N PHE A 25 21.04 1.81 -12.53
CA PHE A 25 20.18 0.65 -12.24
C PHE A 25 19.39 0.82 -10.94
N GLN A 26 20.01 1.36 -9.89
CA GLN A 26 19.33 1.59 -8.60
C GLN A 26 18.25 2.66 -8.71
N GLU A 27 18.50 3.74 -9.45
CA GLU A 27 17.50 4.79 -9.69
C GLU A 27 16.30 4.24 -10.46
N HIS A 28 16.54 3.42 -11.49
CA HIS A 28 15.47 2.75 -12.21
C HIS A 28 14.65 1.82 -11.31
N ALA A 29 15.31 0.96 -10.53
CA ALA A 29 14.63 0.07 -9.60
C ALA A 29 13.83 0.84 -8.52
N LEU A 30 14.35 1.97 -8.04
CA LEU A 30 13.63 2.83 -7.08
C LEU A 30 12.38 3.46 -7.70
N ALA A 31 12.41 3.84 -8.97
CA ALA A 31 11.24 4.33 -9.67
C ALA A 31 10.17 3.23 -9.78
N GLU A 32 10.53 2.03 -10.24
CA GLU A 32 9.60 0.89 -10.33
C GLU A 32 8.99 0.53 -8.97
N LEU A 33 9.81 0.50 -7.91
CA LEU A 33 9.32 0.22 -6.55
C LEU A 33 8.38 1.32 -6.04
N SER A 34 8.64 2.58 -6.39
CA SER A 34 7.80 3.71 -6.01
C SER A 34 6.42 3.63 -6.67
N ASP A 35 6.39 3.29 -7.96
CA ASP A 35 5.15 3.09 -8.71
C ASP A 35 4.35 1.91 -8.15
N ALA A 36 5.00 0.76 -7.94
CA ALA A 36 4.36 -0.41 -7.35
C ALA A 36 3.80 -0.13 -5.93
N LEU A 37 4.52 0.66 -5.13
CA LEU A 37 4.07 1.07 -3.80
C LEU A 37 2.87 2.02 -3.85
N ALA A 38 2.84 2.95 -4.81
CA ALA A 38 1.70 3.83 -5.01
C ALA A 38 0.44 3.02 -5.37
N ASP A 39 0.57 2.06 -6.28
CA ASP A 39 -0.52 1.15 -6.66
C ASP A 39 -1.01 0.32 -5.47
N ALA A 40 -0.10 -0.27 -4.70
CA ALA A 40 -0.46 -1.04 -3.51
C ALA A 40 -1.20 -0.19 -2.47
N ARG A 41 -0.80 1.08 -2.27
CA ARG A 41 -1.49 2.02 -1.38
C ARG A 41 -2.90 2.35 -1.86
N MET A 42 -3.08 2.58 -3.16
CA MET A 42 -4.40 2.83 -3.75
C MET A 42 -5.32 1.61 -3.59
N GLN A 43 -4.81 0.40 -3.84
CA GLN A 43 -5.56 -0.84 -3.61
C GLN A 43 -5.91 -1.01 -2.14
N GLY A 44 -4.98 -0.75 -1.23
CA GLY A 44 -5.20 -0.78 0.21
C GLY A 44 -6.32 0.16 0.66
N SER A 45 -6.34 1.39 0.16
CA SER A 45 -7.42 2.35 0.44
C SER A 45 -8.77 1.84 -0.03
N ARG A 46 -8.85 1.36 -1.28
CA ARG A 46 -10.10 0.81 -1.84
C ARG A 46 -10.62 -0.38 -1.03
N ASN A 47 -9.72 -1.27 -0.62
CA ASN A 47 -10.09 -2.43 0.21
C ASN A 47 -10.61 -1.98 1.58
N ALA A 48 -9.99 -0.98 2.19
CA ALA A 48 -10.47 -0.43 3.47
C ALA A 48 -11.87 0.17 3.35
N ASP A 49 -12.16 0.88 2.26
CA ASP A 49 -13.49 1.45 2.00
C ASP A 49 -14.54 0.35 1.81
N VAL A 50 -14.23 -0.68 1.01
CA VAL A 50 -15.12 -1.84 0.83
C VAL A 50 -15.40 -2.54 2.15
N LEU A 51 -14.38 -2.78 2.98
CA LEU A 51 -14.54 -3.40 4.29
C LEU A 51 -15.44 -2.56 5.21
N ARG A 52 -15.31 -1.22 5.17
CA ARG A 52 -16.18 -0.34 5.96
C ARG A 52 -17.64 -0.48 5.54
N VAL A 53 -17.93 -0.45 4.24
CA VAL A 53 -19.30 -0.63 3.72
C VAL A 53 -19.87 -1.98 4.13
N LEU A 54 -19.09 -3.06 4.00
CA LEU A 54 -19.53 -4.40 4.41
C LEU A 54 -19.83 -4.48 5.91
N LEU A 55 -19.01 -3.85 6.75
CA LEU A 55 -19.26 -3.80 8.20
C LEU A 55 -20.52 -3.00 8.55
N GLU A 56 -20.77 -1.89 7.86
CA GLU A 56 -21.99 -1.11 8.02
C GLU A 56 -23.24 -1.93 7.65
N ASP A 57 -23.19 -2.63 6.52
CA ASP A 57 -24.30 -3.46 6.05
C ASP A 57 -24.55 -4.66 6.97
N LEU A 58 -23.50 -5.31 7.49
CA LEU A 58 -23.63 -6.35 8.52
C LEU A 58 -24.29 -5.79 9.79
N GLY A 59 -23.94 -4.56 10.18
CA GLY A 59 -24.58 -3.87 11.30
C GLY A 59 -26.07 -3.67 11.09
N LYS A 60 -26.48 -3.25 9.88
CA LYS A 60 -27.89 -3.10 9.51
C LYS A 60 -28.64 -4.43 9.55
N VAL A 61 -28.07 -5.49 8.98
CA VAL A 61 -28.67 -6.84 9.00
C VAL A 61 -28.86 -7.32 10.44
N ARG A 62 -27.84 -7.19 11.29
CA ARG A 62 -27.94 -7.56 12.71
C ARG A 62 -29.04 -6.78 13.42
N ASN A 63 -29.13 -5.47 13.21
CA ASN A 63 -30.15 -4.64 13.83
C ASN A 63 -31.56 -5.06 13.38
N ALA A 64 -31.76 -5.34 12.08
CA ALA A 64 -33.04 -5.80 11.55
C ALA A 64 -33.51 -7.14 12.17
N LEU A 65 -32.57 -8.05 12.46
CA LEU A 65 -32.85 -9.31 13.14
C LEU A 65 -33.22 -9.13 14.62
N HIS A 66 -32.67 -8.11 15.30
CA HIS A 66 -33.01 -7.84 16.70
C HIS A 66 -34.27 -6.97 16.87
N SER A 67 -34.60 -6.12 15.90
CA SER A 67 -35.80 -5.28 15.94
C SER A 67 -37.09 -6.03 15.59
N SER A 68 -37.00 -7.29 15.18
CA SER A 68 -38.13 -8.14 14.82
C SER A 68 -38.56 -9.08 15.96
N ASP A 69 -38.08 -8.86 17.20
CA ASP A 69 -38.55 -9.58 18.39
C ASP A 69 -39.99 -9.16 18.75
N PRO A 70 -41.01 -10.03 18.55
CA PRO A 70 -42.41 -9.72 18.81
C PRO A 70 -42.71 -9.53 20.30
N ALA A 71 -41.77 -9.89 21.20
CA ALA A 71 -41.92 -9.71 22.64
C ALA A 71 -41.83 -8.23 23.08
N SER A 72 -41.47 -7.31 22.17
CA SER A 72 -41.34 -5.87 22.43
C SER A 72 -42.60 -5.05 22.10
N GLU A 73 -43.71 -5.68 21.69
CA GLU A 73 -44.98 -4.96 21.47
C GLU A 73 -45.73 -4.75 22.81
N PRO A 74 -46.15 -3.52 23.14
CA PRO A 74 -46.98 -3.27 24.31
C PRO A 74 -48.30 -4.06 24.20
N PRO A 75 -48.80 -4.67 25.30
CA PRO A 75 -50.07 -5.38 25.26
C PRO A 75 -51.21 -4.45 24.82
N PRO A 76 -52.20 -4.95 24.04
CA PRO A 76 -53.27 -4.11 23.50
C PRO A 76 -54.04 -3.39 24.61
N PRO A 77 -54.44 -2.11 24.42
CA PRO A 77 -55.26 -1.41 25.38
C PRO A 77 -56.60 -2.13 25.55
N HIS A 78 -56.94 -2.45 26.81
CA HIS A 78 -58.25 -2.98 27.18
C HIS A 78 -59.27 -1.82 27.16
N TYR A 79 -60.12 -1.81 26.14
CA TYR A 79 -61.29 -0.92 26.03
C TYR A 79 -62.51 -1.51 26.72
#